data_AF-A0A5D2PP14-F1
#
_entry.id   AF-A0A5D2PP14-F1
#
_cell.length_a   1.000
_cell.length_b   1.000
_cell.length_c   1.000
_cell.angle_alpha   90.00
_cell.angle_beta   90.00
_cell.angle_gamma   90.00
#
_symmetry.space_group_name_H-M   'P 1'
#
loop_
_entity.id
_entity.type
_entity.pdbx_description
1 polymer ?
#
loop_
_entity_poly.entity_id
_entity_poly.type
_entity_poly.pdbx_seq_one_letter_code
_entity_poly.pdbx_strand_id
1 'polypeptide(L)'
;MAKRKQLEIQFIGEDEEGTSCMVTHSTVSASGRFLRNKRRVNARNTRQQGMLNSKQFSDCFEKIWKIFPDNQRASFTYLDCLWFSWYMDELFKEKVLVWISRKHIFTKKYVFVPILHWRHWNLLIFCNFDKPLQSKTQTTCMLLLDSMQMSGPRRLEPTIRKFLLDVYEAEKRPVTKQAISKIPLLIPKVPQQRNGEDCGRFVLYFISLFMESAPKNFSITGGYPYFMKEDWFAPQDFDCFCKRFKLFS
;
A
#
# COMPACT_ATOMS: atom_id res chain seq x y z
N MET A 1 26.56 -26.61 -35.58
CA MET A 1 25.11 -26.35 -35.70
C MET A 1 24.43 -26.84 -34.43
N ALA A 2 23.78 -25.95 -33.68
CA ALA A 2 22.81 -26.29 -32.63
C ALA A 2 21.89 -25.08 -32.44
N LYS A 3 20.62 -25.25 -32.79
CA LYS A 3 19.56 -24.23 -32.72
C LYS A 3 19.24 -23.93 -31.26
N ARG A 4 19.21 -22.65 -30.89
CA ARG A 4 18.79 -22.19 -29.56
C ARG A 4 17.27 -22.12 -29.53
N LYS A 5 16.64 -22.86 -28.60
CA LYS A 5 15.19 -22.77 -28.32
C LYS A 5 14.87 -21.42 -27.68
N GLN A 6 13.86 -20.76 -28.23
CA GLN A 6 13.18 -19.62 -27.64
C GLN A 6 12.10 -20.17 -26.68
N LEU A 7 12.09 -19.68 -25.44
CA LEU A 7 11.03 -20.01 -24.47
C LEU A 7 9.94 -18.95 -24.61
N GLU A 8 8.82 -19.34 -25.21
CA GLU A 8 7.57 -18.56 -25.21
C GLU A 8 6.83 -18.81 -23.89
N ILE A 9 6.40 -17.74 -23.22
CA ILE A 9 5.46 -17.79 -22.11
C ILE A 9 4.09 -17.48 -22.70
N GLN A 10 3.23 -18.49 -22.77
CA GLN A 10 1.89 -18.42 -23.31
C GLN A 10 0.94 -17.94 -22.20
N PHE A 11 0.36 -16.75 -22.36
CA PHE A 11 -0.83 -16.33 -21.60
C PHE A 11 -2.05 -16.70 -22.43
N ILE A 12 -2.95 -17.49 -21.84
CA ILE A 12 -4.25 -17.84 -22.44
C ILE A 12 -5.12 -16.58 -22.35
N GLY A 13 -5.30 -15.91 -23.48
CA GLY A 13 -6.38 -14.97 -23.72
C GLY A 13 -7.41 -15.65 -24.60
N GLU A 14 -8.67 -15.57 -24.22
CA GLU A 14 -9.80 -15.93 -25.08
C GLU A 14 -9.91 -14.85 -26.17
N ASP A 15 -9.76 -15.27 -27.43
CA ASP A 15 -9.87 -14.42 -28.62
C ASP A 15 -11.34 -14.28 -29.05
N GLU A 16 -11.76 -13.06 -29.41
CA GLU A 16 -12.67 -12.86 -30.55
C GLU A 16 -12.23 -11.62 -31.36
N GLU A 17 -12.17 -11.84 -32.68
CA GLU A 17 -12.05 -10.90 -33.82
C GLU A 17 -10.80 -10.00 -33.89
N GLY A 18 -9.88 -10.09 -34.86
CA GLY A 18 -9.99 -10.47 -36.26
C GLY A 18 -9.81 -9.22 -37.14
N THR A 19 -8.57 -8.87 -37.52
CA THR A 19 -8.22 -8.17 -38.78
C THR A 19 -6.69 -8.17 -39.01
N SER A 20 -6.32 -8.51 -40.24
CA SER A 20 -5.00 -8.65 -40.86
C SER A 20 -4.26 -7.32 -41.10
N CYS A 21 -2.92 -7.30 -40.96
CA CYS A 21 -2.03 -6.67 -41.95
C CYS A 21 -0.54 -7.09 -41.79
N MET A 22 0.22 -6.88 -42.87
CA MET A 22 1.39 -7.61 -43.33
C MET A 22 2.76 -7.28 -42.71
N VAL A 23 3.66 -8.23 -42.95
CA VAL A 23 5.11 -8.33 -42.72
C VAL A 23 5.92 -7.19 -43.36
N THR A 24 6.95 -6.70 -42.67
CA THR A 24 8.18 -6.18 -43.31
C THR A 24 9.42 -6.70 -42.59
N HIS A 25 10.31 -7.35 -43.36
CA HIS A 25 11.63 -7.81 -42.92
C HIS A 25 12.66 -6.69 -43.11
N SER A 26 13.57 -6.53 -42.15
CA SER A 26 14.81 -5.77 -42.37
C SER A 26 15.95 -6.39 -41.57
N THR A 27 16.82 -7.09 -42.27
CA THR A 27 18.12 -7.60 -41.82
C THR A 27 19.16 -6.49 -41.79
N VAL A 28 19.83 -6.30 -40.65
CA VAL A 28 21.18 -5.70 -40.62
C VAL A 28 22.05 -6.46 -39.61
N SER A 29 23.08 -7.10 -40.14
CA SER A 29 24.17 -7.76 -39.44
C SER A 29 25.30 -6.77 -39.17
N ALA A 30 25.74 -6.66 -37.92
CA ALA A 30 27.08 -6.15 -37.60
C ALA A 30 27.60 -6.76 -36.29
N SER A 31 28.69 -7.51 -36.46
CA SER A 31 29.47 -8.23 -35.48
C SER A 31 30.34 -7.31 -34.60
N GLY A 32 30.33 -7.56 -33.28
CA GLY A 32 31.29 -6.99 -32.33
C GLY A 32 31.39 -7.86 -31.08
N ARG A 33 32.46 -8.65 -30.97
CA ARG A 33 32.77 -9.49 -29.79
C ARG A 33 33.37 -8.60 -28.70
N PHE A 34 32.62 -8.34 -27.64
CA PHE A 34 33.19 -7.91 -26.35
C PHE A 34 33.12 -9.07 -25.35
N LEU A 35 34.28 -9.65 -25.05
CA LEU A 35 34.48 -10.61 -23.99
C LEU A 35 34.20 -9.94 -22.64
N ARG A 36 33.08 -10.31 -21.99
CA ARG A 36 32.74 -9.79 -20.65
C ARG A 36 33.27 -10.76 -19.58
N ASN A 37 34.39 -10.36 -18.98
CA ASN A 37 35.00 -11.01 -17.82
C ASN A 37 33.98 -11.12 -16.67
N LYS A 38 33.64 -12.34 -16.25
CA LYS A 38 32.84 -12.60 -15.04
C LYS A 38 33.71 -12.41 -13.80
N ARG A 39 33.78 -11.19 -13.27
CA ARG A 39 34.17 -10.99 -11.87
C ARG A 39 32.94 -11.16 -10.99
N ARG A 40 32.91 -12.30 -10.28
CA ARG A 40 31.97 -12.59 -9.20
C ARG A 40 32.22 -11.59 -8.08
N VAL A 41 31.43 -10.52 -8.01
CA VAL A 41 31.39 -9.67 -6.83
C VAL A 41 30.54 -10.41 -5.80
N ASN A 42 31.19 -10.97 -4.78
CA ASN A 42 30.53 -11.44 -3.57
C ASN A 42 29.93 -10.21 -2.87
N ALA A 43 28.73 -9.80 -3.28
CA ALA A 43 27.89 -8.97 -2.45
C ALA A 43 27.49 -9.83 -1.25
N ARG A 44 28.09 -9.55 -0.09
CA ARG A 44 27.60 -10.05 1.19
C ARG A 44 26.13 -9.65 1.28
N ASN A 45 25.26 -10.64 1.15
CA ASN A 45 23.84 -10.52 1.48
C ASN A 45 23.74 -10.17 2.97
N THR A 46 23.63 -8.90 3.31
CA THR A 46 22.97 -8.50 4.56
C THR A 46 21.49 -8.82 4.40
N ARG A 47 21.15 -10.09 4.63
CA ARG A 47 19.77 -10.53 4.81
C ARG A 47 19.21 -9.76 6.01
N GLN A 48 18.31 -8.81 5.78
CA GLN A 48 17.40 -8.34 6.83
C GLN A 48 16.38 -9.45 7.08
N GLN A 49 16.82 -10.50 7.78
CA GLN A 49 16.05 -11.74 7.96
C GLN A 49 14.79 -11.56 8.84
N GLY A 50 14.63 -10.40 9.51
CA GLY A 50 13.50 -10.14 10.42
C GLY A 50 12.33 -9.32 9.88
N MET A 51 12.49 -8.56 8.78
CA MET A 51 11.40 -7.74 8.24
C MET A 51 10.35 -8.57 7.52
N LEU A 52 9.06 -8.23 7.71
CA LEU A 52 7.99 -8.83 6.93
C LEU A 52 8.14 -8.46 5.45
N ASN A 53 8.25 -9.47 4.60
CA ASN A 53 8.05 -9.28 3.15
C ASN A 53 6.56 -9.13 2.82
N SER A 54 6.26 -8.68 1.60
CA SER A 54 4.89 -8.43 1.15
C SER A 54 3.99 -9.65 1.26
N LYS A 55 4.50 -10.86 0.96
CA LYS A 55 3.72 -12.09 1.10
C LYS A 55 3.38 -12.41 2.56
N GLN A 56 4.36 -12.33 3.46
CA GLN A 56 4.13 -12.55 4.89
C GLN A 56 3.14 -11.53 5.46
N PHE A 57 3.27 -10.26 5.04
CA PHE A 57 2.36 -9.19 5.42
C PHE A 57 0.93 -9.48 4.95
N SER A 58 0.73 -9.74 3.65
CA SER A 58 -0.60 -10.00 3.08
C SER A 58 -1.24 -11.26 3.69
N ASP A 59 -0.49 -12.36 3.83
CA ASP A 59 -1.00 -13.60 4.41
C ASP A 59 -1.44 -13.40 5.88
N CYS A 60 -0.74 -12.54 6.64
CA CYS A 60 -1.14 -12.20 8.01
C CYS A 60 -2.31 -11.23 8.05
N PHE A 61 -2.31 -10.20 7.18
CA PHE A 61 -3.39 -9.23 7.12
C PHE A 61 -4.72 -9.90 6.79
N GLU A 62 -4.76 -10.84 5.85
CA GLU A 62 -5.96 -11.63 5.56
C GLU A 62 -6.49 -12.40 6.77
N LYS A 63 -5.60 -12.92 7.62
CA LYS A 63 -6.00 -13.59 8.87
C LYS A 63 -6.61 -12.60 9.86
N ILE A 64 -5.99 -11.44 10.02
CA ILE A 64 -6.50 -10.36 10.88
C ILE A 64 -7.87 -9.89 10.39
N TRP A 65 -8.00 -9.62 9.09
CA TRP A 65 -9.23 -9.16 8.47
C TRP A 65 -10.40 -10.11 8.73
N LYS A 66 -10.17 -11.42 8.63
CA LYS A 66 -11.19 -12.47 8.85
C LYS A 66 -11.65 -12.60 10.30
N ILE A 67 -10.93 -12.05 11.28
CA ILE A 67 -11.37 -12.04 12.68
C ILE A 67 -12.56 -11.12 12.87
N PHE A 68 -12.66 -10.05 12.07
CA PHE A 68 -13.71 -9.05 12.22
C PHE A 68 -14.99 -9.48 11.50
N PRO A 69 -16.16 -9.37 12.15
CA PRO A 69 -17.44 -9.75 11.55
C PRO A 69 -17.83 -8.82 10.39
N ASP A 70 -18.71 -9.30 9.51
CA ASP A 70 -19.10 -8.59 8.28
C ASP A 70 -19.69 -7.19 8.55
N ASN A 71 -20.48 -7.04 9.61
CA ASN A 71 -21.06 -5.76 9.99
C ASN A 71 -19.99 -4.71 10.35
N GLN A 72 -18.90 -5.14 11.00
CA GLN A 72 -17.78 -4.27 11.31
C GLN A 72 -16.99 -3.97 10.02
N ARG A 73 -16.68 -4.99 9.22
CA ARG A 73 -15.97 -4.84 7.93
C ARG A 73 -16.74 -4.01 6.91
N ALA A 74 -18.06 -3.89 7.00
CA ALA A 74 -18.89 -3.15 6.04
C ALA A 74 -18.43 -1.70 5.83
N SER A 75 -17.95 -1.05 6.90
CA SER A 75 -17.45 0.33 6.87
C SER A 75 -16.01 0.47 6.39
N PHE A 76 -15.29 -0.64 6.19
CA PHE A 76 -13.88 -0.67 5.85
C PHE A 76 -13.64 -1.30 4.47
N THR A 77 -12.50 -0.97 3.88
CA THR A 77 -11.85 -1.76 2.85
C THR A 77 -10.34 -1.54 2.95
N TYR A 78 -9.58 -2.23 2.12
CA TYR A 78 -8.13 -2.08 2.06
C TYR A 78 -7.62 -2.28 0.63
N LEU A 79 -6.46 -1.67 0.38
CA LEU A 79 -5.67 -1.87 -0.82
C LEU A 79 -4.57 -2.90 -0.53
N ASP A 80 -4.13 -3.60 -1.58
CA ASP A 80 -2.97 -4.47 -1.47
C ASP A 80 -1.71 -3.66 -1.13
N CYS A 81 -0.82 -4.24 -0.32
CA CYS A 81 0.37 -3.56 0.18
C CYS A 81 1.37 -3.12 -0.90
N LEU A 82 1.32 -3.72 -2.09
CA LEU A 82 2.18 -3.37 -3.21
C LEU A 82 1.58 -2.30 -4.12
N TRP A 83 0.27 -2.04 -4.03
CA TRP A 83 -0.41 -1.15 -4.99
C TRP A 83 0.12 0.28 -4.92
N PHE A 84 0.42 0.82 -3.73
CA PHE A 84 1.02 2.15 -3.65
C PHE A 84 2.42 2.19 -4.28
N SER A 85 3.23 1.14 -4.07
CA SER A 85 4.56 1.03 -4.70
C SER A 85 4.48 0.90 -6.21
N TRP A 86 3.54 0.09 -6.71
CA TRP A 86 3.34 -0.09 -8.15
C TRP A 86 2.71 1.12 -8.80
N TYR A 87 1.88 1.88 -8.08
CA TYR A 87 1.36 3.16 -8.57
C TYR A 87 2.48 4.16 -8.90
N MET A 88 3.56 4.16 -8.12
CA MET A 88 4.72 5.02 -8.36
C MET A 88 5.55 4.61 -9.58
N ASP A 89 5.31 3.42 -10.15
CA ASP A 89 5.90 2.96 -11.39
C ASP A 89 4.90 3.22 -12.54
N GLU A 90 5.28 4.09 -13.47
CA GLU A 90 4.43 4.49 -14.60
C GLU A 90 3.99 3.30 -15.47
N LEU A 91 4.72 2.17 -15.45
CA LEU A 91 4.32 0.94 -16.17
C LEU A 91 3.11 0.24 -15.54
N PHE A 92 2.86 0.43 -14.25
CA PHE A 92 1.79 -0.26 -13.51
C PHE A 92 0.68 0.67 -13.03
N LYS A 93 0.92 1.99 -13.01
CA LYS A 93 0.00 3.02 -12.53
C LYS A 93 -1.43 2.87 -13.04
N GLU A 94 -1.64 2.79 -14.36
CA GLU A 94 -3.00 2.67 -14.92
C GLU A 94 -3.71 1.39 -14.45
N LYS A 95 -3.00 0.26 -14.42
CA LYS A 95 -3.54 -1.02 -13.93
C LYS A 95 -3.92 -0.94 -12.45
N VAL A 96 -3.07 -0.32 -11.64
CA VAL A 96 -3.34 -0.13 -10.21
C VAL A 96 -4.59 0.73 -10.00
N LEU A 97 -4.75 1.83 -10.74
CA LEU A 97 -5.94 2.68 -10.66
C LEU A 97 -7.23 1.92 -11.03
N VAL A 98 -7.17 1.05 -12.05
CA VAL A 98 -8.29 0.15 -12.40
C VAL A 98 -8.57 -0.87 -11.28
N TRP A 99 -7.56 -1.39 -10.60
CA TRP A 99 -7.80 -2.30 -9.48
C TRP A 99 -8.39 -1.59 -8.25
N ILE A 100 -7.97 -0.36 -7.99
CA ILE A 100 -8.50 0.47 -6.90
C ILE A 100 -9.98 0.81 -7.14
N SER A 101 -10.37 1.14 -8.38
CA SER A 101 -11.78 1.47 -8.66
C SER A 101 -12.74 0.31 -8.36
N ARG A 102 -12.27 -0.94 -8.55
CA ARG A 102 -13.01 -2.17 -8.19
C ARG A 102 -13.19 -2.38 -6.68
N LYS A 103 -12.43 -1.66 -5.84
CA LYS A 103 -12.58 -1.71 -4.37
C LYS A 103 -13.67 -0.78 -3.86
N HIS A 104 -14.23 0.09 -4.72
CA HIS A 104 -15.28 1.05 -4.37
C HIS A 104 -14.92 1.87 -3.11
N ILE A 105 -13.70 2.39 -3.05
CA ILE A 105 -13.13 2.95 -1.81
C ILE A 105 -13.92 4.15 -1.26
N PHE A 106 -14.56 4.94 -2.14
CA PHE A 106 -15.41 6.06 -1.76
C PHE A 106 -16.84 5.65 -1.37
N THR A 107 -17.11 4.37 -1.17
CA THR A 107 -18.31 3.88 -0.47
C THR A 107 -17.99 3.48 0.96
N LYS A 108 -16.72 3.54 1.34
CA LYS A 108 -16.21 3.07 2.61
C LYS A 108 -15.78 4.25 3.46
N LYS A 109 -16.08 4.12 4.74
CA LYS A 109 -15.74 5.14 5.72
C LYS A 109 -14.25 5.14 6.03
N TYR A 110 -13.63 3.96 6.00
CA TYR A 110 -12.20 3.79 6.21
C TYR A 110 -11.58 2.93 5.11
N VAL A 111 -10.45 3.38 4.58
CA VAL A 111 -9.67 2.63 3.59
C VAL A 111 -8.26 2.51 4.10
N PHE A 112 -7.81 1.27 4.37
CA PHE A 112 -6.42 1.02 4.70
C PHE A 112 -5.58 0.95 3.43
N VAL A 113 -4.49 1.71 3.40
CA VAL A 113 -3.49 1.71 2.35
C VAL A 113 -2.14 1.41 3.00
N PRO A 114 -1.78 0.12 3.16
CA PRO A 114 -0.44 -0.25 3.59
C PRO A 114 0.56 0.22 2.53
N ILE A 115 1.58 0.97 2.94
CA ILE A 115 2.62 1.49 2.06
C ILE A 115 3.90 0.75 2.38
N LEU A 116 4.41 -0.01 1.42
CA LEU A 116 5.78 -0.54 1.43
C LEU A 116 6.63 0.29 0.47
N HIS A 117 7.48 1.17 1.00
CA HIS A 117 8.36 2.01 0.19
C HIS A 117 9.75 2.12 0.85
N TRP A 118 10.82 2.02 0.05
CA TRP A 118 12.22 2.00 0.54
C TRP A 118 12.47 1.06 1.72
N ARG A 119 11.85 -0.13 1.67
CA ARG A 119 11.92 -1.14 2.74
C ARG A 119 11.42 -0.63 4.09
N HIS A 120 10.48 0.31 4.08
CA HIS A 120 9.79 0.79 5.27
C HIS A 120 8.29 0.64 5.09
N TRP A 121 7.62 0.22 6.16
CA TRP A 121 6.19 0.02 6.20
C TRP A 121 5.53 1.20 6.90
N ASN A 122 4.58 1.84 6.22
CA ASN A 122 3.69 2.86 6.76
C ASN A 122 2.25 2.41 6.60
N LEU A 123 1.35 2.97 7.43
CA LEU A 123 -0.08 2.81 7.23
C LEU A 123 -0.71 4.16 6.89
N LEU A 124 -1.19 4.30 5.67
CA LEU A 124 -2.07 5.39 5.28
C LEU A 124 -3.53 4.95 5.46
N ILE A 125 -4.36 5.82 6.03
CA ILE A 125 -5.79 5.57 6.22
C ILE A 125 -6.57 6.75 5.64
N PHE A 126 -7.45 6.47 4.69
CA PHE A 126 -8.44 7.44 4.23
C PHE A 126 -9.67 7.37 5.13
N CYS A 127 -10.07 8.51 5.69
CA CYS A 127 -11.20 8.61 6.62
C CYS A 127 -12.30 9.50 6.05
N ASN A 128 -13.54 9.02 6.09
CA ASN A 128 -14.75 9.72 5.69
C ASN A 128 -14.74 10.19 4.20
N PHE A 129 -14.27 9.32 3.31
CA PHE A 129 -14.29 9.55 1.85
C PHE A 129 -15.60 9.07 1.19
N ASP A 130 -16.47 8.42 1.96
CA ASP A 130 -17.85 8.07 1.62
C ASP A 130 -18.80 9.27 1.59
N LYS A 131 -18.32 10.44 2.02
CA LYS A 131 -19.07 11.69 2.09
C LYS A 131 -18.41 12.80 1.27
N PRO A 132 -19.16 13.86 0.91
CA PRO A 132 -18.57 15.03 0.29
C PRO A 132 -17.47 15.66 1.16
N LEU A 133 -16.38 16.12 0.53
CA LEU A 133 -15.20 16.68 1.19
C LEU A 133 -15.48 17.84 2.17
N GLN A 134 -16.62 18.53 2.03
CA GLN A 134 -17.00 19.70 2.84
C GLN A 134 -18.20 19.43 3.77
N SER A 135 -18.37 18.19 4.24
CA SER A 135 -19.44 17.89 5.21
C SER A 135 -19.23 18.65 6.53
N LYS A 136 -20.29 19.32 7.01
CA LYS A 136 -20.28 20.08 8.28
C LYS A 136 -20.15 19.18 9.52
N THR A 137 -20.50 17.89 9.40
CA THR A 137 -20.61 16.97 10.54
C THR A 137 -19.43 16.02 10.70
N GLN A 138 -18.66 15.79 9.63
CA GLN A 138 -17.51 14.88 9.62
C GLN A 138 -16.48 15.39 8.62
N THR A 139 -15.23 15.51 9.06
CA THR A 139 -14.14 16.00 8.19
C THR A 139 -13.51 14.81 7.47
N THR A 140 -13.43 14.87 6.14
CA THR A 140 -12.58 13.98 5.35
C THR A 140 -11.13 14.28 5.66
N CYS A 141 -10.33 13.26 5.99
CA CYS A 141 -8.91 13.42 6.23
C CYS A 141 -8.12 12.15 5.93
N MET A 142 -6.81 12.28 5.93
CA MET A 142 -5.85 11.20 5.77
C MET A 142 -5.03 11.06 7.06
N LEU A 143 -4.79 9.83 7.49
CA LEU A 143 -3.92 9.51 8.62
C LEU A 143 -2.72 8.75 8.10
N LEU A 144 -1.51 9.18 8.43
CA LEU A 144 -0.28 8.47 8.10
C LEU A 144 0.42 8.05 9.40
N LEU A 145 0.32 6.76 9.71
CA LEU A 145 0.90 6.15 10.90
C LEU A 145 2.26 5.58 10.54
N ASP A 146 3.26 5.92 11.35
CA ASP A 146 4.64 5.48 11.20
C ASP A 146 5.22 5.13 12.57
N SER A 147 5.69 3.89 12.72
CA SER A 147 6.33 3.40 13.94
C SER A 147 7.83 3.70 13.98
N MET A 148 8.45 4.13 12.90
CA MET A 148 9.90 4.37 12.83
C MET A 148 10.24 5.82 13.17
N GLN A 149 11.08 6.00 14.18
CA GLN A 149 11.56 7.32 14.56
C GLN A 149 12.41 7.95 13.46
N MET A 150 12.28 9.27 13.28
CA MET A 150 13.06 10.06 12.34
C MET A 150 12.99 9.63 10.86
N SER A 151 12.01 8.79 10.48
CA SER A 151 11.79 8.38 9.08
C SER A 151 11.40 9.53 8.14
N GLY A 152 10.82 10.60 8.71
CA GLY A 152 10.32 11.75 7.96
C GLY A 152 9.11 11.41 7.08
N PRO A 153 8.00 10.89 7.64
CA PRO A 153 6.87 10.37 6.85
C PRO A 153 6.18 11.43 5.98
N ARG A 154 6.33 12.72 6.34
CA ARG A 154 5.86 13.86 5.53
C ARG A 154 6.42 13.88 4.11
N ARG A 155 7.57 13.24 3.87
CA ARG A 155 8.14 13.12 2.51
C ARG A 155 7.22 12.39 1.54
N LEU A 156 6.30 11.56 2.03
CA LEU A 156 5.30 10.88 1.19
C LEU A 156 4.13 11.78 0.81
N GLU A 157 3.91 12.92 1.47
CA GLU A 157 2.72 13.75 1.29
C GLU A 157 2.45 14.18 -0.18
N PRO A 158 3.45 14.67 -0.95
CA PRO A 158 3.22 15.02 -2.35
C PRO A 158 2.71 13.84 -3.18
N THR A 159 3.31 12.65 -3.00
CA THR A 159 2.93 11.42 -3.69
C THR A 159 1.56 10.94 -3.24
N ILE A 160 1.23 11.00 -1.95
CA ILE A 160 -0.09 10.64 -1.41
C ILE A 160 -1.18 11.53 -2.02
N ARG A 161 -0.95 12.85 -2.12
CA ARG A 161 -1.92 13.77 -2.71
C ARG A 161 -2.09 13.54 -4.21
N LYS A 162 -1.02 13.26 -4.94
CA LYS A 162 -1.08 12.89 -6.36
C LYS A 162 -1.81 11.55 -6.57
N PHE A 163 -1.50 10.55 -5.76
CA PHE A 163 -2.19 9.25 -5.74
C PHE A 163 -3.69 9.43 -5.56
N LEU A 164 -4.10 10.20 -4.55
CA LEU A 164 -5.51 10.44 -4.28
C LEU A 164 -6.20 11.15 -5.46
N LEU A 165 -5.57 12.19 -6.01
CA LEU A 165 -6.10 12.89 -7.19
C LEU A 165 -6.31 11.92 -8.37
N ASP A 166 -5.33 11.08 -8.67
CA ASP A 166 -5.41 10.13 -9.78
C ASP A 166 -6.52 9.08 -9.57
N VAL A 167 -6.76 8.68 -8.31
CA VAL A 167 -7.87 7.78 -7.98
C VAL A 167 -9.23 8.47 -8.22
N TYR A 168 -9.38 9.75 -7.86
CA TYR A 168 -10.58 10.51 -8.21
C TYR A 168 -10.77 10.64 -9.73
N GLU A 169 -9.71 10.98 -10.46
CA GLU A 169 -9.73 11.13 -11.92
C GLU A 169 -10.06 9.81 -12.63
N ALA A 170 -9.45 8.69 -12.21
CA ALA A 170 -9.71 7.35 -12.75
C ALA A 170 -11.15 6.88 -12.54
N GLU A 171 -11.78 7.26 -11.42
CA GLU A 171 -13.20 7.00 -11.16
C GLU A 171 -14.14 8.06 -11.78
N LYS A 172 -13.60 9.02 -12.56
CA LYS A 172 -14.36 10.12 -13.18
C LYS A 172 -15.15 10.95 -12.16
N ARG A 173 -14.63 11.09 -10.94
CA ARG A 173 -15.26 11.84 -9.86
C ARG A 173 -14.76 13.29 -9.91
N PRO A 174 -15.64 14.29 -10.04
CA PRO A 174 -15.22 15.69 -10.09
C PRO A 174 -14.50 16.10 -8.81
N VAL A 175 -13.22 16.49 -8.92
CA VAL A 175 -12.44 17.07 -7.83
C VAL A 175 -11.41 18.04 -8.40
N THR A 176 -11.04 19.07 -7.63
CA THR A 176 -9.97 19.98 -8.02
C THR A 176 -8.70 19.66 -7.24
N LYS A 177 -7.54 19.96 -7.82
CA LYS A 177 -6.24 19.88 -7.12
C LYS A 177 -6.24 20.68 -5.81
N GLN A 178 -6.92 21.84 -5.81
CA GLN A 178 -7.07 22.69 -4.63
C GLN A 178 -7.97 22.05 -3.55
N ALA A 179 -9.00 21.30 -3.93
CA ALA A 179 -9.80 20.56 -2.97
C ALA A 179 -8.97 19.45 -2.32
N ILE A 180 -8.19 18.69 -3.11
CA ILE A 180 -7.29 17.65 -2.60
C ILE A 180 -6.23 18.24 -1.65
N SER A 181 -5.64 19.39 -1.97
CA SER A 181 -4.62 20.02 -1.11
C SER A 181 -5.16 20.48 0.24
N LYS A 182 -6.46 20.81 0.33
CA LYS A 182 -7.14 21.19 1.57
C LYS A 182 -7.49 20.00 2.47
N ILE A 183 -7.44 18.76 1.97
CA ILE A 183 -7.69 17.57 2.79
C ILE A 183 -6.56 17.47 3.83
N PRO A 184 -6.85 17.44 5.14
CA PRO A 184 -5.83 17.32 6.17
C PRO A 184 -5.10 15.97 6.07
N LEU A 185 -3.76 16.01 6.10
CA LEU A 185 -2.91 14.84 6.35
C LEU A 185 -2.38 14.93 7.78
N LEU A 186 -2.89 14.07 8.65
CA LEU A 186 -2.48 13.98 10.04
C LEU A 186 -1.44 12.87 10.18
N ILE A 187 -0.43 13.11 11.02
CA ILE A 187 0.62 12.15 11.35
C ILE A 187 0.59 11.99 12.87
N PRO A 188 -0.25 11.09 13.39
CA PRO A 188 -0.36 10.87 14.83
C PRO A 188 0.96 10.34 15.38
N LYS A 189 1.29 10.72 16.61
CA LYS A 189 2.42 10.15 17.33
C LYS A 189 1.98 8.81 17.92
N VAL A 190 2.22 7.73 17.20
CA VAL A 190 1.89 6.35 17.61
C VAL A 190 3.06 5.70 18.35
N PRO A 191 2.87 4.54 19.03
CA PRO A 191 3.98 3.85 19.67
C PRO A 191 5.07 3.53 18.64
N GLN A 192 6.31 3.83 19.00
CA GLN A 192 7.45 3.71 18.10
C GLN A 192 8.18 2.39 18.32
N GLN A 193 8.60 1.75 17.22
CA GLN A 193 9.44 0.56 17.27
C GLN A 193 10.83 0.89 17.83
N ARG A 194 11.46 -0.10 18.47
CA ARG A 194 12.81 0.04 19.06
C ARG A 194 13.92 -0.51 18.15
N ASN A 195 13.57 -1.16 17.05
CA ASN A 195 14.49 -1.75 16.08
C ASN A 195 14.15 -1.30 14.64
N GLY A 196 14.92 -1.71 13.65
CA GLY A 196 14.68 -1.35 12.24
C GLY A 196 13.74 -2.28 11.49
N GLU A 197 13.19 -3.33 12.12
CA GLU A 197 12.62 -4.48 11.40
C GLU A 197 11.11 -4.68 11.65
N ASP A 198 10.58 -4.13 12.74
CA ASP A 198 9.21 -4.38 13.17
C ASP A 198 8.13 -3.55 12.47
N CYS A 199 8.48 -2.62 11.58
CA CYS A 199 7.50 -1.67 11.01
C CYS A 199 6.31 -2.36 10.33
N GLY A 200 6.53 -3.50 9.66
CA GLY A 200 5.44 -4.30 9.09
C GLY A 200 4.51 -4.91 10.16
N ARG A 201 5.08 -5.36 11.29
CA ARG A 201 4.31 -5.91 12.43
C ARG A 201 3.50 -4.81 13.12
N PHE A 202 4.08 -3.62 13.29
CA PHE A 202 3.37 -2.44 13.81
C PHE A 202 2.21 -2.04 12.90
N VAL A 203 2.41 -2.00 11.58
CA VAL A 203 1.32 -1.71 10.64
C VAL A 203 0.16 -2.71 10.77
N LEU A 204 0.44 -4.02 10.86
CA LEU A 204 -0.60 -5.03 11.09
C LEU A 204 -1.35 -4.79 12.41
N TYR A 205 -0.62 -4.42 13.47
CA TYR A 205 -1.23 -4.17 14.77
C TYR A 205 -2.06 -2.89 14.80
N PHE A 206 -1.58 -1.81 14.18
CA PHE A 206 -2.32 -0.57 14.00
C PHE A 206 -3.64 -0.82 13.26
N ILE A 207 -3.65 -1.66 12.23
CA ILE A 207 -4.88 -2.06 11.54
C ILE A 207 -5.85 -2.76 12.50
N SER A 208 -5.38 -3.75 13.28
CA SER A 208 -6.22 -4.47 14.25
C SER A 208 -6.86 -3.51 15.26
N LEU A 209 -6.05 -2.68 15.92
CA LEU A 209 -6.51 -1.72 16.93
C LEU A 209 -7.46 -0.68 16.34
N PHE A 210 -7.18 -0.21 15.12
CA PHE A 210 -8.04 0.74 14.44
C PHE A 210 -9.39 0.11 14.11
N MET A 211 -9.41 -1.13 13.61
CA MET A 211 -10.67 -1.84 13.36
C MET A 211 -11.48 -2.03 14.65
N GLU A 212 -10.82 -2.36 15.77
CA GLU A 212 -11.45 -2.54 17.08
C GLU A 212 -12.05 -1.24 17.64
N SER A 213 -11.38 -0.11 17.46
CA SER A 213 -11.67 1.13 18.19
C SER A 213 -12.22 2.28 17.33
N ALA A 214 -12.27 2.15 16.01
CA ALA A 214 -12.64 3.27 15.14
C ALA A 214 -14.07 3.75 15.41
N PRO A 215 -14.27 5.05 15.69
CA PRO A 215 -15.57 5.57 16.05
C PRO A 215 -16.54 5.60 14.87
N LYS A 216 -17.84 5.37 15.10
CA LYS A 216 -18.87 5.54 14.05
C LYS A 216 -18.88 6.94 13.42
N ASN A 217 -18.45 7.98 14.16
CA ASN A 217 -18.31 9.34 13.67
C ASN A 217 -16.89 9.83 13.97
N PHE A 218 -15.98 9.66 13.02
CA PHE A 218 -14.61 10.14 13.18
C PHE A 218 -14.54 11.63 12.90
N SER A 219 -14.01 12.41 13.85
CA SER A 219 -13.79 13.83 13.72
C SER A 219 -12.41 14.22 14.25
N ILE A 220 -11.77 15.15 13.54
CA ILE A 220 -10.47 15.71 13.91
C ILE A 220 -10.57 16.78 15.01
N THR A 221 -11.77 17.32 15.29
CA THR A 221 -11.97 18.48 16.18
C THR A 221 -11.96 18.13 17.67
N GLY A 222 -12.30 16.90 18.05
CA GLY A 222 -12.37 16.46 19.45
C GLY A 222 -11.11 15.76 19.98
N GLY A 223 -10.07 15.63 19.14
CA GLY A 223 -8.92 14.77 19.42
C GLY A 223 -9.27 13.27 19.43
N TYR A 224 -8.26 12.42 19.60
CA TYR A 224 -8.41 10.96 19.72
C TYR A 224 -7.90 10.51 21.09
N PRO A 225 -8.65 10.72 22.18
CA PRO A 225 -8.12 10.53 23.52
C PRO A 225 -7.73 9.08 23.83
N TYR A 226 -8.26 8.10 23.08
CA TYR A 226 -8.14 6.67 23.35
C TYR A 226 -7.40 5.86 22.28
N PHE A 227 -7.04 6.43 21.12
CA PHE A 227 -6.33 5.67 20.07
C PHE A 227 -5.44 6.56 19.20
N MET A 228 -4.38 6.01 18.61
CA MET A 228 -3.34 6.72 17.83
C MET A 228 -2.50 7.73 18.64
N LYS A 229 -2.19 7.38 19.88
CA LYS A 229 -1.27 8.10 20.79
C LYS A 229 0.01 7.33 21.05
N GLU A 230 1.00 7.97 21.68
CA GLU A 230 2.30 7.35 21.98
C GLU A 230 2.17 6.15 22.93
N ASP A 231 1.11 6.13 23.72
CA ASP A 231 0.73 5.11 24.70
C ASP A 231 -0.47 4.24 24.24
N TRP A 232 -0.75 4.17 22.93
CA TRP A 232 -1.92 3.46 22.40
C TRP A 232 -1.99 1.98 22.83
N PHE A 233 -0.86 1.35 23.10
CA PHE A 233 -0.80 0.00 23.66
C PHE A 233 0.46 -0.18 24.51
N ALA A 234 0.42 -1.13 25.44
CA ALA A 234 1.61 -1.53 26.16
C ALA A 234 2.49 -2.43 25.28
N PRO A 235 3.82 -2.45 25.45
CA PRO A 235 4.70 -3.35 24.70
C PRO A 235 4.29 -4.83 24.79
N GLN A 236 3.76 -5.26 25.92
CA GLN A 236 3.29 -6.62 26.14
C GLN A 236 2.09 -6.98 25.25
N ASP A 237 1.21 -6.02 24.96
CA ASP A 237 0.07 -6.24 24.07
C ASP A 237 0.53 -6.50 22.63
N PHE A 238 1.56 -5.76 22.19
CA PHE A 238 2.21 -5.97 20.91
C PHE A 238 2.91 -7.32 20.82
N ASP A 239 3.60 -7.76 21.88
CA ASP A 239 4.21 -9.09 21.93
C ASP A 239 3.17 -10.21 21.87
N CYS A 240 2.07 -10.07 22.61
CA CYS A 240 0.94 -10.99 22.56
C CYS A 240 0.32 -11.06 21.17
N PHE A 241 0.12 -9.92 20.51
CA PHE A 241 -0.34 -9.85 19.13
C PHE A 241 0.61 -10.59 18.18
N CYS A 242 1.91 -10.32 18.26
CA CYS A 242 2.90 -10.97 17.41
C CYS A 242 2.97 -12.49 17.62
N LYS A 243 2.84 -12.96 18.87
CA LYS A 243 2.73 -14.41 19.19
C LYS A 243 1.48 -15.02 18.56
N ARG A 244 0.32 -14.37 18.73
CA ARG A 244 -0.98 -14.84 18.19
C ARG A 244 -0.92 -15.09 16.69
N PHE A 245 -0.25 -14.22 15.94
CA PHE A 245 -0.14 -14.33 14.48
C PHE A 245 1.14 -14.99 13.99
N LYS A 246 1.97 -15.54 14.89
CA LYS A 246 3.25 -16.20 14.58
C LYS A 246 4.16 -15.30 13.74
N LEU A 247 4.29 -14.03 14.13
CA LEU A 247 5.07 -13.02 13.41
C LEU A 247 6.55 -13.02 13.79
N PHE A 248 6.94 -13.76 14.83
CA PHE A 248 8.34 -14.01 15.18
C PHE A 248 8.92 -15.12 14.29
N SER A 249 10.18 -14.92 13.89
CA SER A 249 11.00 -15.88 13.13
C SER A 249 11.52 -17.00 14.02
#